data_AF-A4WSG8-F1
#
_entry.id   AF-A4WSG8-F1
#
_cell.length_a   1.000
_cell.length_b   1.000
_cell.length_c   1.000
_cell.angle_alpha   90.00
_cell.angle_beta   90.00
_cell.angle_gamma   90.00
#
_symmetry.space_group_name_H-M   'P 1'
#
loop_
_entity.id
_entity.type
_entity.pdbx_description
1 polymer ?
#
loop_
_entity_poly.entity_id
_entity_poly.type
_entity_poly.pdbx_seq_one_letter_code
_entity_poly.pdbx_strand_id
1 'polypeptide(L)'
;MSCFGLNPRVRQSGLGAAHHGRISKVGRSHARAMLVEAAWAAAKAPEPLHAFFVRIRARRGHQVAAVALARKLTVLRWHLLTKEQDYIWARPALVARKTRDMELRAGLPQKKGNRRGPAYAYNVKELREREADLARQAERSYEQFVARWKTRPPRTPPGPQDSARGSQ
;
A
#
# COMPACT_ATOMS: atom_id res chain seq x y z
N MET A 1 12.02 0.28 15.44
CA MET A 1 12.71 0.02 14.15
C MET A 1 12.40 1.12 13.14
N SER A 2 13.26 2.14 13.05
CA SER A 2 13.06 3.31 12.17
C SER A 2 14.26 3.44 11.23
N CYS A 3 14.31 2.60 10.19
CA CYS A 3 15.47 2.52 9.27
C CYS A 3 15.30 3.30 7.95
N PHE A 4 14.16 3.95 7.69
CA PHE A 4 13.87 4.47 6.33
C PHE A 4 13.52 5.97 6.21
N GLY A 5 13.48 6.76 7.29
CA GLY A 5 13.26 8.21 7.18
C GLY A 5 12.04 8.59 6.34
N LEU A 6 10.91 7.93 6.62
CA LEU A 6 9.60 8.18 6.00
C LEU A 6 8.57 8.62 7.06
N ASN A 7 9.03 8.95 8.27
CA ASN A 7 8.17 9.45 9.32
C ASN A 7 8.17 10.99 9.28
N PRO A 8 6.99 11.67 9.23
CA PRO A 8 6.93 13.09 9.52
C PRO A 8 7.52 13.29 10.92
N ARG A 9 8.37 14.31 11.06
CA ARG A 9 8.94 14.64 12.38
C ARG A 9 7.79 15.23 13.21
N VAL A 10 7.24 14.44 14.13
CA VAL A 10 6.26 14.93 15.10
C VAL A 10 7.03 15.56 16.25
N ARG A 11 6.88 16.88 16.44
CA ARG A 11 7.26 17.55 17.68
C ARG A 11 5.98 17.88 18.43
N GLN A 12 5.81 17.27 19.59
CA GLN A 12 4.77 17.62 20.55
C GLN A 12 5.50 18.05 21.82
N SER A 13 5.61 19.35 22.05
CA SER A 13 5.97 19.90 23.35
C SER A 13 4.67 20.33 24.03
N GLY A 14 4.19 19.54 24.99
CA GLY A 14 3.01 19.83 25.80
C GLY A 14 1.65 19.40 25.22
N LEU A 15 0.59 19.65 26.00
CA LEU A 15 -0.84 19.34 25.78
C LEU A 15 -1.49 20.02 24.54
N GLY A 16 -0.69 20.44 23.56
CA GLY A 16 -1.15 21.03 22.31
C GLY A 16 -1.23 20.01 21.16
N ALA A 17 -1.95 20.37 20.10
CA ALA A 17 -2.11 19.55 18.89
C ALA A 17 -0.75 19.20 18.26
N ALA A 18 -0.56 17.92 17.89
CA ALA A 18 0.68 17.42 17.31
C ALA A 18 1.01 18.12 15.98
N HIS A 19 2.05 18.96 15.98
CA HIS A 19 2.57 19.60 14.77
C HIS A 19 3.40 18.59 13.97
N HIS A 20 2.91 18.23 12.78
CA HIS A 20 3.58 17.35 11.85
C HIS A 20 4.58 18.17 11.01
N GLY A 21 5.87 18.06 11.31
CA GLY A 21 6.94 18.72 10.57
C GLY A 21 7.36 17.98 9.30
N ARG A 22 8.32 18.58 8.57
CA ARG A 22 8.94 18.05 7.35
C ARG A 22 9.44 16.61 7.56
N ILE A 23 9.25 15.74 6.56
CA ILE A 23 9.64 14.32 6.57
C ILE A 23 11.10 14.20 7.02
N SER A 24 11.38 13.36 8.01
CA SER A 24 12.75 13.16 8.50
C SER A 24 13.60 12.59 7.37
N LYS A 25 14.64 13.32 6.93
CA LYS A 25 15.54 12.87 5.87
C LYS A 25 16.54 11.80 6.34
N VAL A 26 16.42 11.28 7.55
CA VAL A 26 17.36 10.32 8.17
C VAL A 26 17.37 9.01 7.39
N GLY A 27 18.48 8.71 6.69
CA GLY A 27 18.68 7.52 5.85
C GLY A 27 19.26 7.84 4.46
N ARG A 28 19.70 6.81 3.72
CA ARG A 28 20.30 6.95 2.38
C ARG A 28 19.27 7.55 1.39
N SER A 29 19.57 8.73 0.83
CA SER A 29 18.72 9.45 -0.14
C SER A 29 18.35 8.59 -1.34
N HIS A 30 19.29 7.78 -1.82
CA HIS A 30 19.09 6.87 -2.95
C HIS A 30 18.04 5.78 -2.67
N ALA A 31 18.02 5.21 -1.47
CA ALA A 31 17.01 4.22 -1.09
C ALA A 31 15.61 4.85 -1.07
N ARG A 32 15.50 6.11 -0.63
CA ARG A 32 14.23 6.85 -0.67
C ARG A 32 13.78 7.13 -2.10
N ALA A 33 14.69 7.53 -2.98
CA ALA A 33 14.38 7.75 -4.40
C ALA A 33 13.89 6.45 -5.06
N MET A 34 14.61 5.34 -4.86
CA MET A 34 14.21 4.02 -5.36
C MET A 34 12.85 3.57 -4.84
N LEU A 35 12.53 3.82 -3.57
CA LEU A 35 11.21 3.51 -3.01
C LEU A 35 10.10 4.36 -3.62
N VAL A 36 10.37 5.63 -3.94
CA VAL A 36 9.40 6.51 -4.62
C VAL A 36 9.19 6.06 -6.06
N GLU A 37 10.23 5.69 -6.79
CA GLU A 37 10.10 5.12 -8.13
C GLU A 37 9.33 3.79 -8.11
N ALA A 38 9.61 2.92 -7.13
CA ALA A 38 8.84 1.70 -6.94
C ALA A 38 7.36 1.99 -6.62
N ALA A 39 7.09 3.05 -5.85
CA ALA A 39 5.73 3.51 -5.59
C ALA A 39 5.05 4.02 -6.86
N TRP A 40 5.75 4.75 -7.73
CA TRP A 40 5.21 5.16 -9.03
C TRP A 40 4.89 3.97 -9.94
N ALA A 41 5.74 2.95 -9.96
CA ALA A 41 5.45 1.72 -10.69
C ALA A 41 4.22 0.99 -10.10
N ALA A 42 4.14 0.89 -8.77
CA ALA A 42 3.01 0.27 -8.08
C ALA A 42 1.70 1.05 -8.28
N ALA A 43 1.76 2.38 -8.38
CA ALA A 43 0.62 3.24 -8.64
C ALA A 43 0.06 3.11 -10.07
N LYS A 44 0.77 2.46 -11.00
CA LYS A 44 0.26 2.20 -12.36
C LYS A 44 -0.45 0.86 -12.48
N ALA A 45 -0.27 -0.04 -11.52
CA ALA A 45 -0.91 -1.35 -11.52
C ALA A 45 -2.28 -1.29 -10.85
N PRO A 46 -3.33 -1.92 -11.44
CA PRO A 46 -4.65 -1.98 -10.82
C PRO A 46 -4.61 -2.94 -9.62
N GLU A 47 -4.52 -2.37 -8.42
CA GLU A 47 -4.32 -3.08 -7.16
C GLU A 47 -4.95 -2.26 -6.01
N PRO A 48 -5.29 -2.85 -4.85
CA PRO A 48 -5.79 -2.11 -3.69
C PRO A 48 -4.90 -0.92 -3.24
N LEU A 49 -3.61 -0.96 -3.58
CA LEU A 49 -2.65 0.11 -3.33
C LEU A 49 -2.83 1.32 -4.26
N HIS A 50 -3.35 1.11 -5.47
CA HIS A 50 -3.67 2.17 -6.43
C HIS A 50 -4.86 3.01 -5.94
N ALA A 51 -5.97 2.39 -5.53
CA ALA A 51 -7.09 3.10 -4.89
C ALA A 51 -6.64 3.95 -3.68
N PHE A 52 -5.70 3.45 -2.87
CA PHE A 52 -5.10 4.23 -1.79
C PHE A 52 -4.34 5.47 -2.31
N PHE A 53 -3.53 5.31 -3.36
CA PHE A 53 -2.79 6.41 -3.99
C PHE A 53 -3.74 7.46 -4.57
N VAL A 54 -4.75 7.05 -5.34
CA VAL A 54 -5.74 7.95 -5.95
C VAL A 54 -6.45 8.78 -4.89
N ARG A 55 -6.87 8.15 -3.78
CA ARG A 55 -7.54 8.85 -2.67
C ARG A 55 -6.67 9.92 -2.01
N ILE A 56 -5.38 9.65 -1.82
CA ILE A 56 -4.45 10.64 -1.24
C ILE A 56 -4.11 11.73 -2.25
N ARG A 57 -3.93 11.35 -3.53
CA ARG A 57 -3.66 12.26 -4.65
C ARG A 57 -4.74 13.33 -4.75
N ALA A 58 -6.01 12.94 -4.64
CA ALA A 58 -7.15 13.86 -4.66
C ALA A 58 -7.18 14.86 -3.49
N ARG A 59 -6.58 14.53 -2.33
CA ARG A 59 -6.63 15.37 -1.11
C ARG A 59 -5.39 16.23 -0.87
N ARG A 60 -4.23 15.80 -1.36
CA ARG A 60 -2.91 16.35 -0.96
C ARG A 60 -1.93 16.51 -2.13
N GLY A 61 -2.32 16.16 -3.36
CA GLY A 61 -1.46 16.24 -4.52
C GLY A 61 -0.55 15.02 -4.72
N HIS A 62 0.13 14.98 -5.87
CA HIS A 62 0.75 13.76 -6.40
C HIS A 62 2.02 13.37 -5.67
N GLN A 63 2.87 14.35 -5.32
CA GLN A 63 4.12 14.10 -4.59
C GLN A 63 3.86 13.50 -3.20
N VAL A 64 2.86 14.03 -2.49
CA VAL A 64 2.48 13.52 -1.16
C VAL A 64 1.91 12.10 -1.27
N ALA A 65 1.09 11.83 -2.29
CA ALA A 65 0.55 10.51 -2.55
C ALA A 65 1.64 9.46 -2.84
N ALA A 66 2.65 9.80 -3.63
CA ALA A 66 3.76 8.92 -3.94
C ALA A 66 4.55 8.54 -2.68
N VAL A 67 4.84 9.51 -1.82
CA VAL A 67 5.56 9.25 -0.55
C VAL A 67 4.70 8.46 0.44
N ALA A 68 3.41 8.74 0.53
CA ALA A 68 2.49 7.97 1.37
C ALA A 68 2.40 6.51 0.90
N LEU A 69 2.34 6.28 -0.41
CA LEU A 69 2.36 4.95 -1.01
C LEU A 69 3.70 4.25 -0.75
N ALA A 70 4.83 4.92 -0.94
CA ALA A 70 6.16 4.38 -0.65
C ALA A 70 6.26 3.90 0.81
N ARG A 71 5.78 4.69 1.77
CA ARG A 71 5.72 4.28 3.18
C ARG A 71 4.87 3.04 3.39
N LYS A 72 3.68 2.99 2.77
CA LYS A 72 2.78 1.84 2.88
C LYS A 72 3.43 0.57 2.29
N LEU A 73 4.12 0.68 1.16
CA LEU A 73 4.89 -0.40 0.54
C LEU A 73 6.04 -0.87 1.43
N THR A 74 6.77 0.03 2.08
CA THR A 74 7.86 -0.36 2.99
C THR A 74 7.34 -1.18 4.17
N VAL A 75 6.22 -0.77 4.78
CA VAL A 75 5.59 -1.50 5.89
C VAL A 75 5.06 -2.85 5.42
N LEU A 76 4.39 -2.89 4.27
CA LEU A 76 3.93 -4.14 3.68
C LEU A 76 5.10 -5.12 3.45
N ARG A 77 6.18 -4.65 2.82
CA ARG A 77 7.36 -5.46 2.55
C ARG A 77 8.00 -5.98 3.83
N TRP A 78 8.10 -5.15 4.87
CA TRP A 78 8.58 -5.58 6.17
C TRP A 78 7.75 -6.75 6.70
N HIS A 79 6.42 -6.62 6.71
CA HIS A 79 5.54 -7.69 7.19
C HIS A 79 5.63 -8.97 6.35
N LEU A 80 5.72 -8.86 5.02
CA LEU A 80 5.88 -10.02 4.14
C LEU A 80 7.20 -10.75 4.43
N LEU A 81 8.29 -10.00 4.61
CA LEU A 81 9.60 -10.57 4.91
C LEU A 81 9.69 -11.17 6.32
N THR A 82 9.14 -10.49 7.34
CA THR A 82 9.21 -10.97 8.73
C THR A 82 8.27 -12.14 8.99
N LYS A 83 7.16 -12.24 8.26
CA LYS A 83 6.19 -13.33 8.43
C LYS A 83 6.39 -14.46 7.42
N GLU A 84 7.34 -14.34 6.49
CA GLU A 84 7.57 -15.28 5.39
C GLU A 84 6.28 -15.61 4.61
N GLN A 85 5.43 -14.58 4.42
CA GLN A 85 4.17 -14.71 3.71
C GLN A 85 4.24 -14.01 2.37
N ASP A 86 3.62 -14.63 1.37
CA ASP A 86 3.43 -14.02 0.06
C ASP A 86 2.33 -12.97 0.08
N TYR A 87 2.44 -12.03 -0.84
CA TYR A 87 1.43 -10.99 -1.02
C TYR A 87 0.14 -11.63 -1.53
N ILE A 88 -0.97 -11.42 -0.81
CA ILE A 88 -2.27 -12.09 -1.08
C ILE A 88 -2.79 -11.82 -2.49
N TRP A 89 -2.56 -10.61 -3.01
CA TRP A 89 -2.97 -10.21 -4.36
C TRP A 89 -1.83 -10.34 -5.38
N ALA A 90 -0.85 -11.20 -5.11
CA ALA A 90 0.22 -11.49 -6.05
C ALA A 90 -0.35 -12.15 -7.32
N ARG A 91 0.23 -11.77 -8.46
CA ARG A 91 -0.08 -12.37 -9.77
C ARG A 91 0.90 -13.52 -10.02
N PRO A 92 0.53 -14.78 -9.78
CA PRO A 92 1.48 -15.90 -9.73
C PRO A 92 2.23 -16.08 -11.06
N ALA A 93 1.58 -15.87 -12.20
CA ALA A 93 2.24 -15.93 -13.51
C ALA A 93 3.33 -14.85 -13.66
N LEU A 94 3.04 -13.61 -13.23
CA LEU A 94 4.00 -12.51 -13.28
C LEU A 94 5.16 -12.72 -12.29
N VAL A 95 4.87 -13.23 -11.10
CA VAL A 95 5.88 -13.57 -10.10
C VAL A 95 6.80 -14.67 -10.63
N ALA A 96 6.25 -15.76 -11.17
CA ALA A 96 7.02 -16.85 -11.73
C ALA A 96 7.95 -16.39 -12.87
N ARG A 97 7.46 -15.50 -13.75
CA ARG A 97 8.29 -14.88 -14.79
C ARG A 97 9.43 -14.06 -14.19
N LYS A 98 9.13 -13.19 -13.23
CA LYS A 98 10.14 -12.31 -12.62
C LYS A 98 11.20 -13.10 -11.86
N THR A 99 10.78 -14.12 -11.11
CA THR A 99 11.70 -15.04 -10.42
C THR A 99 12.59 -15.75 -11.45
N ARG A 100 12.02 -16.22 -12.55
CA ARG A 100 12.80 -16.88 -13.60
C ARG A 100 13.82 -15.95 -14.26
N ASP A 101 13.44 -14.70 -14.54
CA ASP A 101 14.36 -13.70 -15.10
C ASP A 101 15.50 -13.40 -14.12
N MET A 102 15.23 -13.38 -12.81
CA MET A 102 16.26 -13.23 -11.78
C MET A 102 17.20 -14.44 -11.72
N GLU A 103 16.68 -15.66 -11.77
CA GLU A 103 17.49 -16.89 -11.82
C GLU A 103 18.45 -16.88 -13.01
N LEU A 104 17.96 -16.52 -14.20
CA LEU A 104 18.78 -16.43 -15.41
C LEU A 104 19.90 -15.39 -15.26
N ARG A 105 19.59 -14.22 -14.69
CA ARG A 105 20.59 -13.18 -14.41
C ARG A 105 21.61 -13.59 -13.34
N ALA A 106 21.22 -14.47 -12.41
CA ALA A 106 22.10 -15.06 -11.42
C ALA A 106 22.96 -16.21 -11.97
N GLY A 107 22.87 -16.51 -13.28
CA GLY A 107 23.69 -17.53 -13.94
C GLY A 107 23.13 -18.95 -13.85
N LEU A 108 21.92 -19.15 -13.33
CA LEU A 108 21.29 -20.47 -13.36
C LEU A 108 21.02 -20.92 -14.79
N PRO A 109 21.19 -22.22 -15.10
CA PRO A 109 21.06 -22.71 -16.45
C PRO A 109 19.67 -22.45 -17.02
N GLN A 110 19.64 -22.12 -18.30
CA GLN A 110 18.39 -22.06 -19.04
C GLN A 110 17.81 -23.48 -19.16
N LYS A 111 16.60 -23.72 -18.61
CA LYS A 111 15.89 -24.97 -18.85
C LYS A 111 15.53 -25.05 -20.34
N LYS A 112 16.21 -25.93 -21.07
CA LYS A 112 15.94 -26.22 -22.48
C LYS A 112 14.97 -27.40 -22.58
N GLY A 113 14.02 -27.33 -23.51
CA GLY A 113 13.06 -28.41 -23.77
C GLY A 113 11.65 -27.90 -24.13
N ASN A 114 10.79 -28.81 -24.57
CA ASN A 114 9.43 -28.49 -25.04
C ASN A 114 8.40 -28.35 -23.90
N ARG A 115 8.80 -28.57 -22.64
CA ARG A 115 7.91 -28.43 -21.47
C ARG A 115 7.82 -26.96 -21.04
N ARG A 116 6.61 -26.41 -21.10
CA ARG A 116 6.30 -25.05 -20.65
C ARG A 116 6.36 -25.00 -19.12
N GLY A 117 7.27 -24.20 -18.58
CA GLY A 117 7.40 -23.99 -17.13
C GLY A 117 6.36 -23.00 -16.56
N PRO A 118 6.30 -22.83 -15.22
CA PRO A 118 5.36 -21.92 -14.57
C PRO A 118 5.44 -20.46 -15.07
N ALA A 119 6.64 -20.00 -15.46
CA ALA A 119 6.83 -18.66 -16.05
C ALA A 119 6.12 -18.47 -17.40
N TYR A 120 5.87 -19.55 -18.15
CA TYR A 120 5.14 -19.49 -19.42
C TYR A 120 3.68 -19.09 -19.21
N ALA A 121 3.13 -19.35 -18.03
CA ALA A 121 1.76 -18.98 -17.68
C ALA A 121 1.50 -17.47 -17.91
N TYR A 122 2.54 -16.62 -17.79
CA TYR A 122 2.43 -15.19 -18.11
C TYR A 122 2.17 -14.91 -19.60
N ASN A 123 2.61 -15.78 -20.51
CA ASN A 123 2.37 -15.59 -21.95
C ASN A 123 0.92 -15.92 -22.33
N VAL A 124 0.21 -16.70 -21.51
CA VAL A 124 -1.20 -17.02 -21.70
C VAL A 124 -2.03 -15.78 -21.38
N LYS A 125 -2.66 -15.19 -22.42
CA LYS A 125 -3.44 -13.95 -22.31
C LYS A 125 -4.62 -14.12 -21.34
N GLU A 126 -5.38 -15.20 -21.48
CA GLU A 126 -6.54 -15.50 -20.63
C GLU A 126 -6.18 -15.55 -19.14
N LEU A 127 -5.05 -16.20 -18.80
CA LEU A 127 -4.59 -16.25 -17.42
C LEU A 127 -4.18 -14.87 -16.89
N ARG A 128 -3.48 -14.07 -17.70
CA ARG A 128 -3.12 -12.69 -17.33
C ARG A 128 -4.34 -11.82 -17.08
N GLU A 129 -5.38 -11.98 -17.89
CA GLU A 129 -6.64 -11.24 -17.77
C GLU A 129 -7.38 -11.66 -16.50
N ARG A 130 -7.51 -12.98 -16.25
CA ARG A 130 -8.11 -13.51 -15.02
C ARG A 130 -7.40 -13.01 -13.77
N GLU A 131 -6.07 -13.05 -13.74
CA GLU A 131 -5.30 -12.51 -12.61
C GLU A 131 -5.51 -11.00 -12.44
N ALA A 132 -5.60 -10.25 -13.55
CA ALA A 132 -5.88 -8.82 -13.50
C ALA A 132 -7.30 -8.53 -13.01
N ASP A 133 -8.28 -9.36 -13.36
CA ASP A 133 -9.65 -9.24 -12.87
C ASP A 133 -9.76 -9.46 -11.37
N LEU A 134 -9.05 -10.44 -10.83
CA LEU A 134 -8.99 -10.66 -9.39
C LEU A 134 -8.39 -9.44 -8.67
N ALA A 135 -7.31 -8.85 -9.21
CA ALA A 135 -6.73 -7.63 -8.67
C ALA A 135 -7.70 -6.43 -8.74
N ARG A 136 -8.42 -6.28 -9.85
CA ARG A 136 -9.48 -5.25 -10.02
C ARG A 136 -10.65 -5.44 -9.03
N GLN A 137 -11.08 -6.68 -8.80
CA GLN A 137 -12.12 -6.99 -7.82
C GLN A 137 -11.66 -6.68 -6.39
N ALA A 138 -10.40 -7.00 -6.06
CA ALA A 138 -9.80 -6.65 -4.78
C ALA A 138 -9.68 -5.13 -4.58
N GLU A 139 -9.38 -4.38 -5.66
CA GLU A 139 -9.37 -2.93 -5.60
C GLU A 139 -10.77 -2.37 -5.30
N ARG A 140 -11.81 -2.85 -5.98
CA ARG A 140 -13.20 -2.45 -5.72
C ARG A 140 -13.65 -2.77 -4.29
N SER A 141 -13.30 -3.96 -3.77
CA SER A 141 -13.65 -4.32 -2.39
C SER A 141 -12.93 -3.43 -1.37
N TYR A 142 -11.68 -3.04 -1.63
CA TYR A 142 -10.96 -2.06 -0.83
C TYR A 142 -11.62 -0.68 -0.87
N GLU A 143 -12.04 -0.21 -2.05
CA GLU A 143 -12.76 1.07 -2.20
C GLU A 143 -14.06 1.08 -1.39
N GLN A 144 -14.86 0.02 -1.49
CA GLN A 144 -16.11 -0.12 -0.73
C GLN A 144 -15.84 -0.14 0.79
N PHE A 145 -14.84 -0.90 1.23
CA PHE A 145 -14.43 -0.94 2.63
C PHE A 145 -14.02 0.43 3.15
N VAL A 146 -13.21 1.17 2.38
CA VAL A 146 -12.74 2.51 2.74
C VAL A 146 -13.88 3.55 2.70
N ALA A 147 -14.81 3.43 1.75
CA ALA A 147 -15.97 4.32 1.66
C ALA A 147 -16.89 4.17 2.87
N ARG A 148 -17.08 2.93 3.37
CA ARG A 148 -17.85 2.64 4.58
C ARG A 148 -17.16 3.12 5.86
N TRP A 149 -15.84 3.31 5.83
CA TRP A 149 -15.05 3.71 6.99
C TRP A 149 -15.23 5.20 7.32
N LYS A 150 -16.11 5.50 8.29
CA LYS A 150 -16.31 6.86 8.85
C LYS A 150 -15.30 7.14 9.97
N THR A 151 -14.58 8.25 9.87
CA THR A 151 -13.55 8.67 10.84
C THR A 151 -14.10 9.35 12.10
N ARG A 152 -15.40 9.66 12.14
CA ARG A 152 -16.09 10.20 13.33
C ARG A 152 -17.40 9.47 13.56
N PRO A 153 -17.67 8.97 14.78
CA PRO A 153 -19.03 8.55 15.14
C PRO A 153 -19.97 9.77 15.00
N PRO A 154 -21.25 9.55 14.62
CA PRO A 154 -22.24 10.62 14.61
C PRO A 154 -22.30 11.25 16.01
N ARG A 155 -22.39 12.59 16.07
CA ARG A 155 -22.59 13.31 17.34
C ARG A 155 -23.89 12.80 17.96
N THR A 156 -23.82 12.16 19.11
CA THR A 156 -25.01 11.89 19.93
C THR A 156 -25.64 13.24 20.27
N PRO A 157 -26.91 13.49 19.91
CA PRO A 157 -27.60 14.70 20.34
C PRO A 157 -27.63 14.73 21.88
N PRO A 158 -27.50 15.91 22.51
CA PRO A 158 -27.60 16.00 23.96
C PRO A 158 -28.96 15.41 24.39
N GLY A 159 -28.92 14.46 25.33
CA GLY A 159 -30.13 13.88 25.91
C GLY A 159 -30.98 14.97 26.58
N PRO A 160 -32.31 14.76 26.68
CA PRO A 160 -33.21 15.72 27.31
C PRO A 160 -32.71 16.05 28.72
N GLN A 161 -32.54 17.35 29.00
CA GLN A 161 -32.20 17.83 30.34
C GLN A 161 -33.49 17.77 31.17
N ASP A 162 -33.58 16.79 32.07
CA ASP A 162 -34.63 16.72 33.10
C ASP A 162 -34.50 17.93 34.03
N SER A 163 -35.15 19.02 33.63
CA SER A 163 -35.40 20.20 34.43
C SER A 163 -36.67 19.96 35.24
N ALA A 164 -36.58 19.04 36.20
CA ALA A 164 -37.65 18.75 37.15
C ALA A 164 -37.08 18.64 38.58
N ARG A 165 -37.13 19.77 39.29
CA ARG A 165 -37.20 19.99 40.75
C ARG A 165 -37.07 21.52 40.93
N GLY A 166 -38.14 22.33 40.96
CA GLY A 166 -39.40 22.10 41.67
C GLY A 166 -39.12 22.15 43.17
N SER A 167 -38.75 23.32 43.70
CA SER A 167 -39.63 24.12 44.58
C SER A 167 -40.27 23.33 45.72
N GLN A 168 -39.63 23.35 46.89
CA GLN A 168 -40.22 23.57 48.21
C GLN A 168 -39.12 23.66 49.27
#